data_AF-A0A0B7FVC8-F1
#
_entry.id   AF-A0A0B7FVC8-F1
#
_cell.length_a   1.000
_cell.length_b   1.000
_cell.length_c   1.000
_cell.angle_alpha   90.00
_cell.angle_beta   90.00
_cell.angle_gamma   90.00
#
_symmetry.space_group_name_H-M   'P 1'
#
loop_
_entity.id
_entity.type
_entity.pdbx_description
1 polymer ?
#
loop_
_entity_poly.entity_id
_entity_poly.type
_entity_poly.pdbx_seq_one_letter_code
_entity_poly.pdbx_strand_id
1 'polypeptide(L)'
;MVRFFPLTLGFLSAITPLSFASPVVTYGLEERQASGTLVKVRIEGSSRTIFEGTVKTNGRDVTTANGGTHRCDGTNNGQNPVPGPTCTSALADVAAYAGVFSWDGTWDSNFEDYFVTRIGGTSQTSSQFWGVLLNWQFIPVGGCQQQVAADDTILWAFDAFSKTHFLKLDGPSTAKVGVPLQVHVTDGSSEGAISGASIAGYPSSISDSNGHATVTFTSAGTKRIKAQRSDSLRSNALVITVSN
;
A
#
# COMPACT_ATOMS: atom_id res chain seq x y z
N MET A 1 -1.03 81.91 -58.53
CA MET A 1 -1.33 80.74 -59.38
C MET A 1 -1.15 79.52 -58.49
N VAL A 2 -2.10 78.65 -58.19
CA VAL A 2 -3.43 78.29 -58.72
C VAL A 2 -4.24 77.74 -57.52
N ARG A 3 -5.56 77.99 -57.48
CA ARG A 3 -6.53 77.44 -56.51
C ARG A 3 -6.82 75.96 -56.81
N PHE A 4 -7.25 75.14 -55.83
CA PHE A 4 -8.35 74.16 -55.96
C PHE A 4 -8.72 73.56 -54.56
N PHE A 5 -10.02 73.58 -54.23
CA PHE A 5 -10.75 72.78 -53.19
C PHE A 5 -10.98 71.32 -53.70
N PRO A 6 -11.63 70.32 -53.04
CA PRO A 6 -12.39 70.25 -51.75
C PRO A 6 -12.24 68.91 -50.91
N LEU A 7 -13.03 68.80 -49.82
CA LEU A 7 -13.69 67.63 -49.16
C LEU A 7 -13.09 66.19 -49.26
N THR A 8 -12.99 65.47 -48.13
CA THR A 8 -13.91 64.35 -47.74
C THR A 8 -13.52 63.60 -46.46
N LEU A 9 -14.58 63.18 -45.75
CA LEU A 9 -14.83 61.99 -44.90
C LEU A 9 -13.68 61.28 -44.15
N GLY A 10 -13.93 61.08 -42.85
CA GLY A 10 -13.07 60.35 -41.94
C GLY A 10 -13.24 58.83 -41.96
N PHE A 11 -12.48 58.18 -41.07
CA PHE A 11 -12.68 56.80 -40.63
C PHE A 11 -12.24 56.67 -39.17
N LEU A 12 -13.07 56.00 -38.38
CA LEU A 12 -12.77 55.51 -37.04
C LEU A 12 -11.52 54.62 -37.09
N SER A 13 -10.48 54.96 -36.34
CA SER A 13 -9.41 54.00 -36.03
C SER A 13 -9.82 53.19 -34.80
N ALA A 14 -10.06 51.90 -35.04
CA ALA A 14 -10.28 50.90 -34.01
C ALA A 14 -9.05 50.81 -33.09
N ILE A 15 -9.25 50.99 -31.79
CA ILE A 15 -8.25 50.68 -30.78
C ILE A 15 -8.22 49.15 -30.66
N THR A 16 -7.22 48.50 -31.27
CA THR A 16 -6.89 47.11 -30.97
C THR A 16 -6.30 47.04 -29.56
N PRO A 17 -6.94 46.38 -28.58
CA PRO A 17 -6.25 46.09 -27.34
C PRO A 17 -5.14 45.08 -27.65
N LEU A 18 -3.89 45.51 -27.45
CA LEU A 18 -2.75 44.62 -27.25
C LEU A 18 -3.02 43.81 -25.98
N SER A 19 -3.71 42.68 -26.11
CA SER A 19 -3.71 41.65 -25.09
C SER A 19 -2.38 40.93 -25.20
N PHE A 20 -1.40 41.40 -24.44
CA PHE A 20 -0.27 40.56 -24.07
C PHE A 20 -0.84 39.45 -23.19
N ALA A 21 -1.26 38.34 -23.80
CA ALA A 21 -1.35 37.08 -23.10
C ALA A 21 0.05 36.83 -22.53
N SER A 22 0.21 37.12 -21.24
CA SER A 22 1.40 36.71 -20.51
C SER A 22 1.56 35.21 -20.74
N PRO A 23 2.78 34.68 -20.93
CA PRO A 23 2.98 33.26 -20.76
C PRO A 23 2.47 32.94 -19.35
N VAL A 24 1.32 32.27 -19.26
CA VAL A 24 0.97 31.55 -18.04
C VAL A 24 2.07 30.54 -17.95
N VAL A 25 3.08 30.86 -17.14
CA VAL A 25 4.03 29.86 -16.75
C VAL A 25 3.21 28.86 -15.97
N THR A 26 3.03 27.68 -16.55
CA THR A 26 2.58 26.48 -15.86
C THR A 26 3.66 26.11 -14.83
N TYR A 27 3.74 26.88 -13.76
CA TYR A 27 4.38 26.44 -12.53
C TYR A 27 3.36 25.56 -11.82
N GLY A 28 3.56 24.26 -11.90
CA GLY A 28 2.86 23.34 -11.01
C GLY A 28 2.47 22.04 -11.66
N LEU A 29 3.42 21.10 -11.71
CA LEU A 29 3.20 19.66 -11.43
C LEU A 29 4.51 18.95 -11.00
N GLU A 30 5.69 19.56 -11.16
CA GLU A 30 6.98 18.90 -10.84
C GLU A 30 7.49 19.06 -9.40
N GLU A 31 6.73 19.63 -8.47
CA GLU A 31 7.21 19.89 -7.08
C GLU A 31 6.41 19.16 -5.98
N ARG A 32 6.10 17.87 -6.17
CA ARG A 32 5.59 17.00 -5.07
C ARG A 32 6.12 15.56 -5.02
N GLN A 33 7.22 15.21 -5.69
CA GLN A 33 7.91 13.93 -5.44
C GLN A 33 9.14 14.02 -4.51
N ALA A 34 9.28 15.11 -3.74
CA ALA A 34 10.42 15.28 -2.83
C ALA A 34 10.19 14.73 -1.40
N SER A 35 8.94 14.40 -1.02
CA SER A 35 8.66 13.70 0.24
C SER A 35 7.74 12.53 -0.01
N GLY A 36 8.32 11.34 -0.17
CA GLY A 36 7.56 10.10 -0.32
C GLY A 36 6.48 9.86 0.74
N THR A 37 5.54 9.00 0.38
CA THR A 37 4.34 8.68 1.13
C THR A 37 4.63 7.60 2.15
N LEU A 38 4.24 7.80 3.40
CA LEU A 38 4.33 6.79 4.44
C LEU A 38 3.13 5.84 4.36
N VAL A 39 3.41 4.55 4.15
CA VAL A 39 2.40 3.48 4.08
C VAL A 39 2.76 2.36 5.05
N LYS A 40 1.78 1.56 5.45
CA LYS A 40 1.98 0.35 6.24
C LYS A 40 2.08 -0.83 5.30
N VAL A 41 3.19 -1.58 5.36
CA VAL A 41 3.38 -2.79 4.55
C VAL A 41 3.45 -4.00 5.45
N ARG A 42 2.66 -5.04 5.12
CA ARG A 42 2.77 -6.37 5.71
C ARG A 42 2.98 -7.39 4.60
N ILE A 43 3.98 -8.24 4.79
CA ILE A 43 4.33 -9.33 3.86
C ILE A 43 4.23 -10.64 4.64
N GLU A 44 3.26 -11.46 4.28
CA GLU A 44 2.99 -12.74 4.92
C GLU A 44 3.39 -13.88 3.98
N GLY A 45 4.49 -14.55 4.29
CA GLY A 45 4.94 -15.76 3.60
C GLY A 45 4.25 -17.02 4.11
N SER A 46 4.60 -18.17 3.55
CA SER A 46 3.96 -19.46 3.86
C SER A 46 4.01 -19.85 5.34
N SER A 47 5.14 -19.60 6.01
CA SER A 47 5.38 -20.05 7.39
C SER A 47 5.63 -18.93 8.39
N ARG A 48 5.95 -17.71 7.93
CA ARG A 48 6.19 -16.56 8.80
C ARG A 48 5.86 -15.22 8.13
N THR A 49 5.63 -14.19 8.95
CA THR A 49 5.65 -12.79 8.49
C THR A 49 7.07 -12.45 8.04
N ILE A 50 7.25 -12.03 6.79
CA ILE A 50 8.53 -11.64 6.22
C ILE A 50 8.87 -10.21 6.63
N PHE A 51 7.86 -9.33 6.59
CA PHE A 51 7.99 -7.93 6.98
C PHE A 51 6.66 -7.40 7.51
N GLU A 52 6.71 -6.48 8.47
CA GLU A 52 5.55 -5.72 8.93
C GLU A 52 5.98 -4.41 9.57
N GLY A 53 5.70 -3.29 8.91
CA GLY A 53 6.08 -1.96 9.38
C GLY A 53 5.69 -0.83 8.43
N THR A 54 6.08 0.38 8.78
CA THR A 54 5.87 1.58 7.95
C THR A 54 7.04 1.76 6.99
N VAL A 55 6.75 2.09 5.73
CA VAL A 55 7.73 2.37 4.69
C VAL A 55 7.40 3.67 3.99
N LYS A 56 8.43 4.47 3.67
CA LYS A 56 8.31 5.67 2.86
C LYS A 56 8.54 5.30 1.39
N THR A 57 7.56 5.56 0.53
CA THR A 57 7.57 5.14 -0.88
C THR A 57 7.29 6.27 -1.86
N ASN A 58 7.79 6.16 -3.09
CA ASN A 58 7.54 7.09 -4.20
C ASN A 58 7.21 6.33 -5.49
N GLY A 59 6.60 6.99 -6.47
CA GLY A 59 6.54 6.44 -7.83
C GLY A 59 7.92 6.42 -8.45
N ARG A 60 8.33 5.30 -9.04
CA ARG A 60 9.70 5.10 -9.57
C ARG A 60 9.75 3.92 -10.53
N ASP A 61 10.88 3.78 -11.21
CA ASP A 61 11.24 2.52 -11.85
C ASP A 61 11.60 1.47 -10.78
N VAL A 62 11.15 0.25 -11.02
CA VAL A 62 11.38 -0.94 -10.20
C VAL A 62 12.11 -1.97 -11.05
N THR A 63 13.08 -2.65 -10.47
CA THR A 63 13.88 -3.68 -11.13
C THR A 63 13.75 -5.02 -10.40
N THR A 64 13.51 -6.09 -11.15
CA THR A 64 13.62 -7.47 -10.68
C THR A 64 14.63 -8.24 -11.52
N ALA A 65 15.13 -9.37 -11.01
CA ALA A 65 16.15 -10.15 -11.70
C ALA A 65 15.62 -10.78 -13.00
N ASN A 66 14.40 -11.32 -12.96
CA ASN A 66 13.79 -12.01 -14.10
C ASN A 66 12.84 -11.13 -14.93
N GLY A 67 12.42 -9.98 -14.39
CA GLY A 67 11.47 -9.08 -15.05
C GLY A 67 12.11 -7.82 -15.63
N GLY A 68 13.38 -7.52 -15.37
CA GLY A 68 14.04 -6.33 -15.89
C GLY A 68 13.68 -5.06 -15.11
N THR A 69 13.81 -3.89 -15.75
CA THR A 69 13.52 -2.57 -15.15
C THR A 69 12.34 -1.95 -15.86
N HIS A 70 11.30 -1.59 -15.10
CA HIS A 70 10.06 -1.03 -15.64
C HIS A 70 9.50 0.06 -14.73
N ARG A 71 8.71 0.95 -15.32
CA ARG A 71 8.01 2.00 -14.59
C ARG A 71 6.99 1.39 -13.65
N CYS A 72 6.93 1.86 -12.40
CA CYS A 72 5.93 1.50 -11.41
C CYS A 72 5.53 2.74 -10.58
N ASP A 73 5.04 3.77 -11.27
CA ASP A 73 4.56 5.02 -10.67
C ASP A 73 3.03 5.20 -10.79
N GLY A 74 2.31 4.15 -11.15
CA GLY A 74 0.86 4.15 -11.25
C GLY A 74 0.35 4.63 -12.60
N THR A 75 1.19 5.18 -13.47
CA THR A 75 0.76 5.61 -14.81
C THR A 75 0.68 4.45 -15.81
N ASN A 76 1.21 3.29 -15.44
CA ASN A 76 1.16 2.03 -16.17
C ASN A 76 -0.24 1.74 -16.74
N ASN A 77 -0.29 1.42 -18.03
CA ASN A 77 -1.49 1.19 -18.83
C ASN A 77 -2.51 2.34 -18.76
N GLY A 78 -2.03 3.57 -18.55
CA GLY A 78 -2.87 4.77 -18.41
C GLY A 78 -3.76 4.78 -17.16
N GLN A 79 -3.49 3.93 -16.16
CA GLN A 79 -4.37 3.75 -14.99
C GLN A 79 -4.58 5.04 -14.20
N ASN A 80 -3.53 5.84 -14.03
CA ASN A 80 -3.60 7.11 -13.33
C ASN A 80 -3.00 8.23 -14.20
N PRO A 81 -3.57 9.45 -14.14
CA PRO A 81 -3.13 10.57 -14.98
C PRO A 81 -1.81 11.20 -14.52
N VAL A 82 -1.37 10.94 -13.29
CA VAL A 82 -0.17 11.54 -12.68
C VAL A 82 0.62 10.47 -11.94
N PRO A 83 1.97 10.48 -12.01
CA PRO A 83 2.84 9.61 -11.22
C PRO A 83 2.62 9.71 -9.71
N GLY A 84 2.69 8.58 -9.03
CA GLY A 84 2.52 8.45 -7.59
C GLY A 84 3.11 7.15 -7.05
N PRO A 85 3.28 7.02 -5.73
CA PRO A 85 3.72 5.76 -5.13
C PRO A 85 2.68 4.66 -5.35
N THR A 86 3.18 3.44 -5.50
CA THR A 86 2.39 2.25 -5.82
C THR A 86 2.65 1.10 -4.85
N CYS A 87 1.76 0.10 -4.84
CA CYS A 87 1.97 -1.13 -4.08
C CYS A 87 3.30 -1.81 -4.40
N THR A 88 3.69 -1.87 -5.68
CA THR A 88 4.96 -2.50 -6.11
C THR A 88 6.17 -1.63 -5.78
N SER A 89 6.09 -0.30 -5.92
CA SER A 89 7.17 0.59 -5.46
C SER A 89 7.42 0.45 -3.95
N ALA A 90 6.36 0.30 -3.15
CA ALA A 90 6.48 0.07 -1.71
C ALA A 90 7.14 -1.28 -1.41
N LEU A 91 6.82 -2.35 -2.15
CA LEU A 91 7.51 -3.64 -2.03
C LEU A 91 9.01 -3.50 -2.34
N ALA A 92 9.35 -2.78 -3.41
CA ALA A 92 10.73 -2.52 -3.80
C ALA A 92 11.48 -1.70 -2.74
N ASP A 93 10.83 -0.71 -2.13
CA ASP A 93 11.40 0.09 -1.04
C ASP A 93 11.59 -0.73 0.23
N VAL A 94 10.66 -1.62 0.60
CA VAL A 94 10.84 -2.55 1.73
C VAL A 94 12.08 -3.43 1.51
N ALA A 95 12.22 -4.01 0.31
CA ALA A 95 13.36 -4.87 -0.03
C ALA A 95 14.69 -4.11 0.02
N ALA A 96 14.70 -2.84 -0.40
CA ALA A 96 15.87 -1.97 -0.39
C ALA A 96 16.24 -1.45 1.02
N TYR A 97 15.26 -1.05 1.83
CA TYR A 97 15.48 -0.46 3.16
C TYR A 97 16.22 -1.40 4.11
N ALA A 98 16.01 -2.69 3.91
CA ALA A 98 16.32 -3.66 4.92
C ALA A 98 17.47 -4.59 4.52
N GLY A 99 17.73 -4.79 3.22
CA GLY A 99 18.50 -5.96 2.77
C GLY A 99 17.97 -7.28 3.36
N VAL A 100 16.76 -7.26 3.96
CA VAL A 100 16.19 -8.31 4.79
C VAL A 100 15.68 -9.44 3.91
N PHE A 101 15.31 -9.12 2.67
CA PHE A 101 14.93 -10.09 1.68
C PHE A 101 15.12 -9.54 0.26
N SER A 102 15.32 -10.44 -0.69
CA SER A 102 15.10 -10.18 -2.12
C SER A 102 13.68 -10.58 -2.50
N TRP A 103 13.12 -9.96 -3.53
CA TRP A 103 11.92 -10.44 -4.21
C TRP A 103 12.19 -10.53 -5.71
N ASP A 104 11.31 -11.21 -6.43
CA ASP A 104 11.41 -11.36 -7.87
C ASP A 104 10.03 -11.50 -8.50
N GLY A 105 9.98 -11.23 -9.80
CA GLY A 105 8.77 -11.28 -10.60
C GLY A 105 9.09 -11.12 -12.07
N THR A 106 8.25 -11.68 -12.94
CA THR A 106 8.37 -11.53 -14.40
C THR A 106 7.50 -10.37 -14.86
N TRP A 107 7.96 -9.62 -15.86
CA TRP A 107 7.16 -8.55 -16.43
C TRP A 107 6.13 -9.08 -17.42
N ASP A 108 4.90 -8.58 -17.35
CA ASP A 108 3.87 -8.78 -18.37
C ASP A 108 3.59 -7.45 -19.08
N SER A 109 3.96 -7.37 -20.36
CA SER A 109 3.78 -6.16 -21.17
C SER A 109 2.32 -5.83 -21.47
N ASN A 110 1.40 -6.80 -21.38
CA ASN A 110 -0.01 -6.55 -21.65
C ASN A 110 -0.70 -5.86 -20.46
N PHE A 111 -0.26 -6.15 -19.24
CA PHE A 111 -0.75 -5.51 -18.03
C PHE A 111 0.12 -4.33 -17.59
N GLU A 112 1.30 -4.17 -18.20
CA GLU A 112 2.36 -3.26 -17.74
C GLU A 112 2.64 -3.41 -16.24
N ASP A 113 2.79 -4.66 -15.79
CA ASP A 113 3.04 -4.97 -14.38
C ASP A 113 3.94 -6.20 -14.18
N TYR A 114 4.45 -6.35 -12.96
CA TYR A 114 5.15 -7.53 -12.51
C TYR A 114 4.18 -8.59 -12.00
N PHE A 115 4.28 -9.79 -12.54
CA PHE A 115 3.80 -10.98 -11.88
C PHE A 115 4.81 -11.41 -10.80
N VAL A 116 4.50 -11.08 -9.53
CA VAL A 116 5.40 -11.35 -8.40
C VAL A 116 5.45 -12.86 -8.13
N THR A 117 6.63 -13.46 -8.34
CA THR A 117 6.82 -14.91 -8.25
C THR A 117 7.49 -15.33 -6.94
N ARG A 118 8.18 -14.42 -6.24
CA ARG A 118 8.86 -14.73 -4.98
C ARG A 118 9.04 -13.48 -4.13
N ILE A 119 8.79 -13.62 -2.82
CA ILE A 119 9.20 -12.62 -1.84
C ILE A 119 9.95 -13.34 -0.70
N GLY A 120 11.17 -12.91 -0.43
CA GLY A 120 12.09 -13.61 0.47
C GLY A 120 12.33 -15.06 0.04
N GLY A 121 12.19 -15.97 1.00
CA GLY A 121 12.34 -17.41 0.79
C GLY A 121 11.06 -18.12 0.33
N THR A 122 9.99 -17.39 0.04
CA THR A 122 8.70 -17.98 -0.35
C THR A 122 8.42 -17.71 -1.83
N SER A 123 8.49 -18.75 -2.64
CA SER A 123 8.18 -18.74 -4.07
C SER A 123 6.77 -19.24 -4.33
N GLN A 124 6.14 -18.72 -5.37
CA GLN A 124 4.91 -19.29 -5.91
C GLN A 124 5.12 -20.74 -6.37
N THR A 125 4.01 -21.46 -6.46
CA THR A 125 3.95 -22.80 -7.05
C THR A 125 3.01 -22.79 -8.26
N SER A 126 2.68 -23.96 -8.79
CA SER A 126 1.65 -24.08 -9.83
C SER A 126 0.23 -23.76 -9.34
N SER A 127 0.01 -23.70 -8.01
CA SER A 127 -1.32 -23.50 -7.41
C SER A 127 -1.36 -22.45 -6.30
N GLN A 128 -0.22 -21.96 -5.82
CA GLN A 128 -0.13 -20.98 -4.74
C GLN A 128 0.58 -19.73 -5.27
N PHE A 129 -0.13 -18.60 -5.24
CA PHE A 129 0.33 -17.36 -5.83
C PHE A 129 0.38 -16.24 -4.80
N TRP A 130 1.23 -15.24 -5.06
CA TRP A 130 1.22 -14.00 -4.30
C TRP A 130 0.02 -13.15 -4.72
N GLY A 131 -0.75 -12.69 -3.74
CA GLY A 131 -1.76 -11.65 -3.92
C GLY A 131 -1.33 -10.37 -3.24
N VAL A 132 -1.88 -9.25 -3.69
CA VAL A 132 -1.71 -7.94 -3.07
C VAL A 132 -3.08 -7.35 -2.76
N LEU A 133 -3.20 -6.86 -1.53
CA LEU A 133 -4.39 -6.18 -1.04
C LEU A 133 -4.01 -4.77 -0.60
N LEU A 134 -4.88 -3.81 -0.89
CA LEU A 134 -4.82 -2.44 -0.38
C LEU A 134 -6.01 -2.23 0.55
N ASN A 135 -5.74 -1.79 1.77
CA ASN A 135 -6.76 -1.60 2.81
C ASN A 135 -7.67 -2.83 2.94
N TRP A 136 -7.04 -4.00 2.95
CA TRP A 136 -7.69 -5.32 3.09
C TRP A 136 -8.59 -5.76 1.94
N GLN A 137 -8.58 -5.07 0.80
CA GLN A 137 -9.26 -5.50 -0.41
C GLN A 137 -8.25 -5.88 -1.48
N PHE A 138 -8.52 -6.94 -2.25
CA PHE A 138 -7.73 -7.23 -3.44
C PHE A 138 -7.74 -6.02 -4.37
N ILE A 139 -6.56 -5.66 -4.87
CA ILE A 139 -6.45 -4.55 -5.82
C ILE A 139 -7.06 -5.00 -7.16
N PRO A 140 -7.82 -4.13 -7.84
CA PRO A 140 -8.49 -4.48 -9.10
C PRO A 140 -7.55 -4.39 -10.32
N VAL A 141 -6.34 -3.87 -10.13
CA VAL A 141 -5.30 -3.65 -11.14
C VAL A 141 -3.97 -4.18 -10.62
N GLY A 142 -2.92 -4.19 -11.44
CA GLY A 142 -1.61 -4.64 -10.98
C GLY A 142 -0.96 -3.72 -9.94
N GLY A 143 0.07 -4.21 -9.27
CA GLY A 143 0.73 -3.50 -8.17
C GLY A 143 1.54 -2.25 -8.61
N CYS A 144 2.01 -2.19 -9.85
CA CYS A 144 2.63 -1.01 -10.47
C CYS A 144 1.60 0.02 -10.93
N GLN A 145 0.34 -0.37 -11.08
CA GLN A 145 -0.77 0.50 -11.42
C GLN A 145 -1.50 1.05 -10.17
N GLN A 146 -1.60 0.25 -9.11
CA GLN A 146 -2.31 0.62 -7.89
C GLN A 146 -1.51 1.65 -7.08
N GLN A 147 -1.94 2.92 -7.16
CA GLN A 147 -1.40 3.99 -6.31
C GLN A 147 -1.85 3.86 -4.86
N VAL A 148 -1.03 4.42 -3.96
CA VAL A 148 -1.26 4.41 -2.51
C VAL A 148 -1.17 5.82 -1.92
N ALA A 149 -1.98 6.07 -0.90
CA ALA A 149 -2.00 7.29 -0.11
C ALA A 149 -1.31 7.10 1.25
N ALA A 150 -1.11 8.20 1.97
CA ALA A 150 -0.56 8.13 3.32
C ALA A 150 -1.44 7.28 4.23
N ASP A 151 -0.82 6.48 5.10
CA ASP A 151 -1.44 5.57 6.07
C ASP A 151 -2.18 4.36 5.50
N ASP A 152 -2.22 4.19 4.18
CA ASP A 152 -2.73 2.98 3.53
C ASP A 152 -2.01 1.72 4.03
N THR A 153 -2.75 0.62 4.06
CA THR A 153 -2.23 -0.70 4.43
C THR A 153 -2.11 -1.59 3.21
N ILE A 154 -0.87 -1.93 2.86
CA ILE A 154 -0.54 -2.87 1.79
C ILE A 154 -0.26 -4.23 2.41
N LEU A 155 -0.93 -5.25 1.90
CA LEU A 155 -0.71 -6.64 2.27
C LEU A 155 -0.27 -7.46 1.06
N TRP A 156 0.98 -7.93 1.10
CA TRP A 156 1.44 -9.00 0.21
C TRP A 156 1.22 -10.35 0.90
N ALA A 157 0.32 -11.15 0.35
CA ALA A 157 -0.12 -12.41 0.93
C ALA A 157 0.28 -13.59 0.05
N PHE A 158 1.06 -14.52 0.59
CA PHE A 158 1.31 -15.79 -0.09
C PHE A 158 0.07 -16.68 -0.04
N ASP A 159 -0.22 -17.35 -1.15
CA ASP A 159 -1.36 -18.25 -1.29
C ASP A 159 -2.69 -17.52 -1.02
N ALA A 160 -2.77 -16.24 -1.41
CA ALA A 160 -3.84 -15.33 -1.03
C ALA A 160 -5.23 -15.82 -1.47
N PHE A 161 -5.31 -16.41 -2.66
CA PHE A 161 -6.56 -16.81 -3.29
C PHE A 161 -7.17 -18.10 -2.70
N SER A 162 -6.43 -18.83 -1.87
CA SER A 162 -6.95 -19.99 -1.14
C SER A 162 -7.26 -19.70 0.33
N LYS A 163 -6.86 -18.53 0.85
CA LYS A 163 -7.16 -18.16 2.24
C LYS A 163 -8.61 -17.75 2.37
N THR A 164 -9.26 -18.27 3.41
CA THR A 164 -10.64 -17.91 3.72
C THR A 164 -10.72 -16.52 4.33
N HIS A 165 -9.72 -16.16 5.14
CA HIS A 165 -9.69 -14.87 5.84
C HIS A 165 -8.29 -14.25 5.83
N PHE A 166 -8.25 -12.92 5.79
CA PHE A 166 -7.06 -12.14 6.08
C PHE A 166 -7.19 -11.58 7.49
N LEU A 167 -6.70 -12.30 8.49
CA LEU A 167 -6.96 -11.92 9.88
C LEU A 167 -6.47 -10.49 10.16
N LYS A 168 -7.23 -9.81 11.01
CA LYS A 168 -6.92 -8.54 11.63
C LYS A 168 -7.07 -8.71 13.14
N LEU A 169 -6.14 -8.15 13.90
CA LEU A 169 -6.13 -8.20 15.35
C LEU A 169 -6.09 -6.78 15.88
N ASP A 170 -7.13 -6.44 16.63
CA ASP A 170 -7.30 -5.17 17.31
C ASP A 170 -7.40 -5.38 18.82
N GLY A 171 -7.05 -4.35 19.59
CA GLY A 171 -7.14 -4.38 21.04
C GLY A 171 -6.38 -3.21 21.69
N PRO A 172 -6.39 -3.11 23.03
CA PRO A 172 -5.68 -2.04 23.71
C PRO A 172 -4.17 -2.14 23.51
N SER A 173 -3.50 -0.98 23.43
CA SER A 173 -2.04 -0.88 23.29
C SER A 173 -1.29 -0.93 24.64
N THR A 174 -2.01 -1.06 25.75
CA THR A 174 -1.44 -1.16 27.10
C THR A 174 -2.13 -2.24 27.91
N ALA A 175 -1.40 -2.87 28.83
CA ALA A 175 -1.92 -3.87 29.76
C ALA A 175 -1.12 -3.89 31.07
N LYS A 176 -1.61 -4.67 32.03
CA LYS A 176 -0.91 -4.97 33.29
C LYS A 176 -0.62 -6.46 33.43
N VAL A 177 0.47 -6.80 34.11
CA VAL A 177 0.79 -8.20 34.44
C VAL A 177 -0.35 -8.80 35.27
N GLY A 178 -0.74 -10.03 34.93
CA GLY A 178 -1.79 -10.77 35.62
C GLY A 178 -3.21 -10.28 35.36
N VAL A 179 -3.41 -9.16 34.67
CA VAL A 179 -4.73 -8.64 34.30
C VAL A 179 -5.14 -9.19 32.93
N PRO A 180 -6.30 -9.85 32.82
CA PRO A 180 -6.81 -10.29 31.52
C PRO A 180 -7.06 -9.12 30.57
N LEU A 181 -6.52 -9.22 29.36
CA LEU A 181 -6.72 -8.28 28.27
C LEU A 181 -7.59 -8.93 27.19
N GLN A 182 -8.70 -8.30 26.83
CA GLN A 182 -9.49 -8.72 25.68
C GLN A 182 -8.90 -8.15 24.38
N VAL A 183 -8.80 -9.00 23.36
CA VAL A 183 -8.45 -8.63 21.99
C VAL A 183 -9.56 -9.10 21.04
N HIS A 184 -9.64 -8.50 19.85
CA HIS A 184 -10.68 -8.78 18.88
C HIS A 184 -10.06 -9.21 17.55
N VAL A 185 -10.46 -10.39 17.06
CA VAL A 185 -10.02 -10.97 15.80
C VAL A 185 -11.16 -10.84 14.78
N THR A 186 -10.87 -10.15 13.68
CA THR A 186 -11.79 -10.00 12.55
C THR A 186 -11.13 -10.46 11.26
N ASP A 187 -11.94 -10.65 10.23
CA ASP A 187 -11.47 -10.66 8.86
C ASP A 187 -11.25 -9.21 8.42
N GLY A 188 -10.05 -8.87 7.97
CA GLY A 188 -9.76 -7.52 7.52
C GLY A 188 -10.61 -7.10 6.32
N SER A 189 -11.02 -8.06 5.46
CA SER A 189 -11.77 -7.73 4.25
C SER A 189 -13.25 -7.47 4.50
N SER A 190 -13.88 -8.24 5.38
CA SER A 190 -15.33 -8.15 5.66
C SER A 190 -15.65 -7.46 6.99
N GLU A 191 -14.65 -7.22 7.82
CA GLU A 191 -14.75 -6.79 9.22
C GLU A 191 -15.53 -7.78 10.12
N GLY A 192 -15.91 -8.95 9.60
CA GLY A 192 -16.63 -9.97 10.33
C GLY A 192 -15.78 -10.58 11.46
N ALA A 193 -16.42 -10.84 12.60
CA ALA A 193 -15.79 -11.51 13.73
C ALA A 193 -15.32 -12.93 13.35
N ILE A 194 -14.11 -13.29 13.79
CA ILE A 194 -13.53 -14.60 13.52
C ILE A 194 -13.44 -15.42 14.79
N SER A 195 -14.19 -16.52 14.80
CA SER A 195 -14.09 -17.55 15.83
C SER A 195 -12.95 -18.53 15.57
N GLY A 196 -12.42 -19.14 16.64
CA GLY A 196 -11.47 -20.24 16.56
C GLY A 196 -10.04 -19.83 16.21
N ALA A 197 -9.71 -18.54 16.18
CA ALA A 197 -8.34 -18.08 15.99
C ALA A 197 -7.60 -18.08 17.33
N SER A 198 -6.40 -18.65 17.36
CA SER A 198 -5.53 -18.65 18.54
C SER A 198 -4.58 -17.46 18.53
N ILE A 199 -4.20 -16.96 19.70
CA ILE A 199 -3.16 -15.93 19.81
C ILE A 199 -1.79 -16.61 19.91
N ALA A 200 -0.85 -16.25 19.04
CA ALA A 200 0.49 -16.83 19.02
C ALA A 200 1.20 -16.61 20.37
N GLY A 201 1.75 -17.71 20.93
CA GLY A 201 2.33 -17.73 22.28
C GLY A 201 1.32 -17.93 23.42
N TYR A 202 0.02 -17.91 23.12
CA TYR A 202 -1.09 -18.11 24.07
C TYR A 202 -2.13 -19.07 23.46
N PRO A 203 -1.80 -20.36 23.27
CA PRO A 203 -2.65 -21.29 22.51
C PRO A 203 -4.01 -21.56 23.17
N SER A 204 -4.15 -21.34 24.48
CA SER A 204 -5.44 -21.40 25.18
C SER A 204 -6.32 -20.15 24.96
N SER A 205 -5.75 -19.07 24.43
CA SER A 205 -6.46 -17.84 24.08
C SER A 205 -7.02 -17.98 22.67
N ILE A 206 -8.23 -18.50 22.58
CA ILE A 206 -8.96 -18.74 21.34
C ILE A 206 -10.12 -17.75 21.24
N SER A 207 -10.34 -17.19 20.05
CA SER A 207 -11.44 -16.25 19.83
C SER A 207 -12.82 -16.94 19.81
N ASP A 208 -13.79 -16.33 20.49
CA ASP A 208 -15.18 -16.80 20.55
C ASP A 208 -15.98 -16.44 19.27
N SER A 209 -17.30 -16.69 19.28
CA SER A 209 -18.18 -16.37 18.15
C SER A 209 -18.27 -14.87 17.83
N ASN A 210 -17.92 -14.01 18.78
CA ASN A 210 -17.85 -12.56 18.61
C ASN A 210 -16.43 -12.10 18.28
N GLY A 211 -15.50 -13.02 18.00
CA GLY A 211 -14.12 -12.71 17.66
C GLY A 211 -13.26 -12.34 18.86
N HIS A 212 -13.76 -12.43 20.09
CA HIS A 212 -13.02 -12.01 21.27
C HIS A 212 -12.15 -13.13 21.82
N ALA A 213 -10.87 -12.84 22.05
CA ALA A 213 -9.95 -13.71 22.78
C ALA A 213 -9.41 -12.97 24.00
N THR A 214 -9.07 -13.71 25.07
CA THR A 214 -8.48 -13.14 26.29
C THR A 214 -7.03 -13.56 26.43
N VAL A 215 -6.13 -12.60 26.65
CA VAL A 215 -4.70 -12.81 26.86
C VAL A 215 -4.31 -12.28 28.23
N THR A 216 -3.54 -13.05 29.00
CA THR A 216 -2.99 -12.61 30.29
C THR A 216 -1.48 -12.63 30.22
N PHE A 217 -0.85 -11.47 30.37
CA PHE A 217 0.61 -11.35 30.34
C PHE A 217 1.21 -11.67 31.71
N THR A 218 2.29 -12.45 31.71
CA THR A 218 3.02 -12.86 32.93
C THR A 218 4.27 -12.04 33.21
N SER A 219 4.60 -11.10 32.32
CA SER A 219 5.78 -10.25 32.44
C SER A 219 5.55 -8.91 31.76
N ALA A 220 6.14 -7.86 32.34
CA ALA A 220 6.14 -6.51 31.79
C ALA A 220 6.97 -6.42 30.48
N GLY A 221 6.92 -5.25 29.85
CA GLY A 221 7.64 -4.90 28.63
C GLY A 221 6.75 -4.85 27.39
N THR A 222 7.38 -4.57 26.25
CA THR A 222 6.70 -4.53 24.95
C THR A 222 6.42 -5.94 24.46
N LYS A 223 5.15 -6.28 24.27
CA LYS A 223 4.70 -7.54 23.68
C LYS A 223 4.19 -7.28 22.27
N ARG A 224 4.45 -8.22 21.37
CA ARG A 224 3.95 -8.20 19.99
C ARG A 224 3.24 -9.53 19.75
N ILE A 225 1.93 -9.50 19.56
CA ILE A 225 1.10 -10.70 19.39
C ILE A 225 0.36 -10.65 18.06
N LYS A 226 0.05 -11.83 17.52
CA LYS A 226 -0.72 -12.03 16.29
C LYS A 226 -1.72 -13.16 16.51
N ALA A 227 -2.88 -13.08 15.88
CA ALA A 227 -3.82 -14.18 15.77
C ALA A 227 -3.46 -15.08 14.59
N GLN A 228 -3.74 -16.37 14.73
CA GLN A 228 -3.47 -17.40 13.73
C GLN A 228 -4.60 -18.44 13.69
N ARG A 229 -4.90 -18.91 12.48
CA ARG A 229 -5.88 -19.97 12.18
C ARG A 229 -5.43 -20.68 10.90
N SER A 230 -5.64 -21.99 10.79
CA SER A 230 -5.03 -22.83 9.74
C SER A 230 -5.47 -22.51 8.31
N ASP A 231 -6.71 -22.05 8.13
CA ASP A 231 -7.31 -21.67 6.85
C ASP A 231 -7.12 -20.18 6.49
N SER A 232 -6.42 -19.43 7.34
CA SER A 232 -6.37 -17.97 7.28
C SER A 232 -4.93 -17.45 7.22
N LEU A 233 -4.76 -16.25 6.69
CA LEU A 233 -3.50 -15.51 6.81
C LEU A 233 -3.39 -14.93 8.23
N ARG A 234 -2.20 -14.96 8.84
CA ARG A 234 -1.95 -14.40 10.18
C ARG A 234 -2.38 -12.92 10.28
N SER A 235 -2.74 -12.50 11.49
CA SER A 235 -3.18 -11.12 11.71
C SER A 235 -2.08 -10.08 11.60
N ASN A 236 -2.41 -8.79 11.63
CA ASN A 236 -1.43 -7.76 11.91
C ASN A 236 -0.91 -7.96 13.34
N ALA A 237 0.29 -7.47 13.61
CA ALA A 237 0.83 -7.44 14.94
C ALA A 237 0.15 -6.36 15.78
N LEU A 238 -0.38 -6.78 16.93
CA LEU A 238 -0.80 -5.88 17.98
C LEU A 238 0.38 -5.70 18.95
N VAL A 239 0.85 -4.46 19.07
CA VAL A 239 1.94 -4.09 19.99
C VAL A 239 1.35 -3.53 21.26
N ILE A 240 1.74 -4.11 22.40
CA ILE A 240 1.16 -3.84 23.71
C ILE A 240 2.29 -3.54 24.69
N THR A 241 2.23 -2.41 25.36
CA THR A 241 3.12 -2.09 26.48
C THR A 241 2.53 -2.65 27.77
N VAL A 242 3.19 -3.65 28.35
CA VAL A 242 2.76 -4.29 29.60
C VAL A 242 3.52 -3.69 30.77
N SER A 243 2.77 -3.19 31.75
CA SER A 243 3.29 -2.65 33.01
C SER A 243 3.01 -3.61 34.17
N ASN A 244 3.64 -3.40 35.33
CA ASN A 244 3.36 -4.17 36.55
C ASN A 244 1.99 -3.82 37.13
#